data_AF-A0A0E0IJD0-F1
#
_entry.id   AF-A0A0E0IJD0-F1
#
_cell.length_a   1.000
_cell.length_b   1.000
_cell.length_c   1.000
_cell.angle_alpha   90.00
_cell.angle_beta   90.00
_cell.angle_gamma   90.00
#
_symmetry.space_group_name_H-M   'P 1'
#
loop_
_entity.id
_entity.type
_entity.pdbx_description
1 polymer ?
#
loop_
_entity_poly.entity_id
_entity_poly.type
_entity_poly.pdbx_seq_one_letter_code
_entity_poly.pdbx_strand_id
1 'polypeptide(L)'
;MAAATPNGIPASRPLASSVPIEAVLFDIDGTLCDSDPLHHIGYNNGVPIDEEFFINNIAGRSDVEAAQNLFPDWPLEKGLKFLEDKEAKYRSLAKERLEPVKGLAKVVQWVKDHGYKRAADSASGTRAGVAAGIPVVAVATRNPEKSLLDAGATLIIKDYEDPKLWSALEEIDREEAKLKKADA
;
A
#
# COMPACT_ATOMS: atom_id res chain seq x y z
N MET A 1 36.46 20.11 17.12
CA MET A 1 35.92 19.28 16.02
C MET A 1 34.84 18.40 16.63
N ALA A 2 33.59 18.86 16.66
CA ALA A 2 32.47 18.04 17.10
C ALA A 2 32.03 17.18 15.92
N ALA A 3 32.00 15.85 16.11
CA ALA A 3 31.50 14.92 15.11
C ALA A 3 29.98 15.11 14.98
N ALA A 4 29.53 15.40 13.76
CA ALA A 4 28.12 15.43 13.41
C ALA A 4 27.53 14.02 13.56
N THR A 5 26.44 13.90 14.29
CA THR A 5 25.60 12.70 14.32
C THR A 5 24.93 12.53 12.94
N PRO A 6 24.95 11.31 12.35
CA PRO A 6 24.32 11.08 11.06
C PRO A 6 22.80 11.06 11.22
N ASN A 7 22.12 11.95 10.48
CA ASN A 7 20.72 11.93 10.07
C ASN A 7 19.77 11.09 10.94
N GLY A 8 19.28 11.70 12.03
CA GLY A 8 18.07 11.21 12.67
C GLY A 8 16.91 11.25 11.67
N ILE A 9 16.15 10.15 11.58
CA ILE A 9 14.86 10.12 10.90
C ILE A 9 14.06 11.32 11.44
N PRO A 10 13.59 12.26 10.60
CA PRO A 10 12.82 13.40 11.10
C PRO A 10 11.63 12.88 11.90
N ALA A 11 11.39 13.45 13.08
CA ALA A 11 10.25 13.11 13.90
C ALA A 11 8.97 13.11 13.04
N SER A 12 8.20 12.01 13.09
CA SER A 12 6.96 11.86 12.31
C SER A 12 6.05 13.06 12.56
N ARG A 13 5.84 13.89 11.53
CA ARG A 13 4.92 15.03 11.66
C ARG A 13 3.48 14.51 11.80
N PRO A 14 2.63 15.16 12.61
CA PRO A 14 1.21 14.80 12.68
C PRO A 14 0.55 14.89 11.31
N LEU A 15 -0.37 13.98 10.99
CA LEU A 15 -1.09 13.99 9.70
C LEU A 15 -1.81 15.33 9.44
N ALA A 16 -2.32 15.97 10.50
CA ALA A 16 -2.98 17.27 10.43
C ALA A 16 -2.08 18.41 9.91
N SER A 17 -0.74 18.26 9.94
CA SER A 17 0.18 19.23 9.34
C SER A 17 0.13 19.28 7.81
N SER A 18 -0.62 18.38 7.19
CA SER A 18 -0.77 18.23 5.74
C SER A 18 -2.00 18.95 5.19
N VAL A 19 -2.75 19.63 6.06
CA VAL A 19 -3.89 20.44 5.68
C VAL A 19 -3.39 21.71 4.94
N PRO A 20 -3.99 22.10 3.80
CA PRO A 20 -5.19 21.53 3.19
C PRO A 20 -4.93 20.24 2.41
N ILE A 21 -5.88 19.30 2.50
CA ILE A 21 -5.81 18.03 1.78
C ILE A 21 -6.52 18.16 0.43
N GLU A 22 -5.85 17.75 -0.65
CA GLU A 22 -6.45 17.73 -1.99
C GLU A 22 -6.91 16.34 -2.44
N ALA A 23 -6.17 15.31 -2.01
CA ALA A 23 -6.38 13.94 -2.47
C ALA A 23 -5.94 12.90 -1.44
N VAL A 24 -6.53 11.71 -1.52
CA VAL A 24 -6.10 10.50 -0.81
C VAL A 24 -5.79 9.41 -1.82
N LEU A 25 -4.57 8.89 -1.75
CA LEU A 25 -4.13 7.75 -2.57
C LEU A 25 -4.25 6.46 -1.75
N PHE A 26 -4.86 5.43 -2.34
CA PHE A 26 -4.99 4.11 -1.72
C PHE A 26 -4.15 3.11 -2.49
N ASP A 27 -3.20 2.45 -1.84
CA ASP A 27 -2.65 1.20 -2.41
C ASP A 27 -3.75 0.14 -2.54
N ILE A 28 -3.53 -0.94 -3.30
CA ILE A 28 -4.55 -1.98 -3.56
C ILE A 28 -4.35 -3.19 -2.65
N ASP A 29 -3.24 -3.92 -2.81
CA ASP A 29 -2.99 -5.21 -2.16
C ASP A 29 -2.66 -5.03 -0.66
N GLY A 30 -3.53 -5.52 0.22
CA GLY A 30 -3.45 -5.31 1.67
C GLY A 30 -4.02 -3.99 2.15
N THR A 31 -4.37 -3.08 1.25
CA THR A 31 -4.93 -1.78 1.61
C THR A 31 -6.41 -1.71 1.31
N LEU A 32 -6.82 -1.98 0.06
CA LEU A 32 -8.25 -2.07 -0.28
C LEU A 32 -8.84 -3.43 0.07
N CYS A 33 -8.06 -4.51 -0.09
CA CYS A 33 -8.49 -5.88 0.15
C CYS A 33 -7.34 -6.76 0.64
N ASP A 34 -7.65 -7.83 1.36
CA ASP A 34 -6.68 -8.87 1.69
C ASP A 34 -6.57 -9.86 0.52
N SER A 35 -5.56 -9.68 -0.32
CA SER A 35 -5.34 -10.44 -1.55
C SER A 35 -4.27 -11.53 -1.43
N ASP A 36 -3.48 -11.54 -0.34
CA ASP A 36 -2.37 -12.47 -0.15
C ASP A 36 -2.77 -13.94 -0.24
N PRO A 37 -3.88 -14.38 0.39
CA PRO A 37 -4.31 -15.78 0.29
C PRO A 37 -4.55 -16.27 -1.14
N LEU A 38 -4.81 -15.35 -2.08
CA LEU A 38 -5.05 -15.66 -3.49
C LEU A 38 -3.79 -15.60 -4.34
N HIS A 39 -2.77 -14.86 -3.91
CA HIS A 39 -1.50 -14.73 -4.62
C HIS A 39 -0.61 -15.97 -4.49
N HIS A 40 -0.65 -16.70 -3.37
CA HIS A 40 0.26 -17.83 -3.10
C HIS A 40 -0.01 -19.13 -3.89
N ILE A 41 -0.95 -19.14 -4.84
CA ILE A 41 -1.30 -20.35 -5.57
C ILE A 41 -0.26 -20.63 -6.68
N GLY A 42 0.64 -21.59 -6.40
CA GLY A 42 1.29 -22.39 -7.44
C GLY A 42 2.62 -21.89 -7.99
N TYR A 43 3.35 -21.05 -7.26
CA TYR A 43 4.64 -20.59 -7.75
C TYR A 43 5.74 -21.68 -7.76
N ASN A 44 6.68 -21.55 -8.70
CA ASN A 44 7.97 -22.22 -8.75
C ASN A 44 7.96 -23.75 -8.53
N ASN A 45 7.14 -24.49 -9.29
CA ASN A 45 7.00 -25.95 -9.16
C ASN A 45 6.61 -26.45 -7.74
N GLY A 46 5.94 -25.61 -6.95
CA GLY A 46 5.54 -25.92 -5.58
C GLY A 46 6.54 -25.44 -4.52
N VAL A 47 7.65 -24.81 -4.91
CA VAL A 47 8.53 -24.10 -3.99
C VAL A 47 7.89 -22.74 -3.64
N PRO A 48 7.66 -22.42 -2.37
CA PRO A 48 7.17 -21.10 -1.98
C PRO A 48 8.08 -19.99 -2.50
N ILE A 49 7.50 -18.97 -3.11
CA ILE A 49 8.21 -17.73 -3.42
C ILE A 49 8.18 -16.87 -2.18
N ASP A 50 9.36 -16.55 -1.67
CA ASP A 50 9.52 -15.55 -0.62
C ASP A 50 9.49 -14.12 -1.21
N GLU A 51 9.39 -13.15 -0.30
CA GLU A 51 9.30 -11.73 -0.65
C GLU A 51 10.55 -11.25 -1.41
N GLU A 52 11.73 -11.71 -1.02
CA GLU A 52 12.99 -11.32 -1.66
C GLU A 52 13.05 -11.80 -3.11
N PHE A 53 12.68 -13.06 -3.36
CA PHE A 53 12.59 -13.59 -4.72
C PHE A 53 11.53 -12.83 -5.52
N PHE A 54 10.36 -12.55 -4.96
CA PHE A 54 9.30 -11.80 -5.64
C PHE A 54 9.80 -10.42 -6.07
N ILE A 55 10.41 -9.67 -5.16
CA ILE A 55 10.95 -8.33 -5.43
C ILE A 55 12.03 -8.40 -6.52
N ASN A 56 12.94 -9.36 -6.42
CA ASN A 56 14.09 -9.44 -7.31
C ASN A 56 13.77 -10.04 -8.68
N ASN A 57 12.68 -10.81 -8.81
CA ASN A 57 12.43 -11.63 -10.01
C ASN A 57 11.07 -11.42 -10.69
N ILE A 58 10.12 -10.75 -10.03
CA ILE A 58 8.74 -10.63 -10.52
C ILE A 58 8.28 -9.18 -10.46
N ALA A 59 8.45 -8.50 -9.32
CA ALA A 59 7.92 -7.16 -9.11
C ALA A 59 8.47 -6.15 -10.14
N GLY A 60 7.56 -5.50 -10.87
CA GLY A 60 7.91 -4.47 -11.85
C GLY A 60 8.53 -4.99 -13.16
N ARG A 61 8.60 -6.31 -13.36
CA ARG A 61 9.08 -6.92 -14.61
C ARG A 61 7.94 -7.16 -15.59
N SER A 62 8.28 -7.27 -16.87
CA SER A 62 7.35 -7.73 -17.89
C SER A 62 7.00 -9.20 -17.69
N ASP A 63 5.87 -9.66 -18.24
CA ASP A 63 5.48 -11.08 -18.19
C ASP A 63 6.54 -12.00 -18.83
N VAL A 64 7.23 -11.53 -19.87
CA VAL A 64 8.33 -12.26 -20.52
C VAL A 64 9.47 -12.49 -19.54
N GLU A 65 9.94 -11.42 -18.90
CA GLU A 65 11.02 -11.52 -17.92
C GLU A 65 10.58 -12.36 -16.72
N ALA A 66 9.39 -12.12 -16.17
CA ALA A 66 8.87 -12.87 -15.04
C ALA A 66 8.76 -14.38 -15.36
N ALA A 67 8.28 -14.74 -16.55
CA ALA A 67 8.21 -16.13 -17.00
C ALA A 67 9.60 -16.78 -17.08
N GLN A 68 10.59 -16.06 -17.60
CA GLN A 68 11.98 -16.55 -17.69
C GLN A 68 12.63 -16.71 -16.31
N ASN A 69 12.37 -15.81 -15.36
CA ASN A 69 12.94 -15.91 -14.02
C ASN A 69 12.29 -17.03 -13.21
N LEU A 70 10.98 -17.23 -13.39
CA LEU A 70 10.22 -18.28 -12.71
C LEU A 70 10.50 -19.67 -13.28
N PHE A 71 10.66 -19.75 -14.60
CA PHE A 71 10.75 -21.01 -15.33
C PHE A 71 11.88 -20.95 -16.38
N PRO A 72 13.15 -20.82 -15.96
CA PRO A 72 14.27 -20.67 -16.89
C PRO A 72 14.45 -21.87 -17.83
N ASP A 73 14.02 -23.05 -17.39
CA ASP A 73 14.11 -24.30 -18.16
C ASP A 73 12.87 -24.58 -19.04
N TRP A 74 11.85 -23.72 -18.99
CA TRP A 74 10.63 -23.91 -19.80
C TRP A 74 10.74 -23.19 -21.14
N PRO A 75 10.09 -23.71 -22.19
CA PRO A 75 9.77 -22.90 -23.36
C PRO A 75 9.02 -21.63 -22.93
N LEU A 76 9.41 -20.47 -23.48
CA LEU A 76 8.86 -19.18 -23.08
C LEU A 76 7.33 -19.16 -23.19
N GLU A 77 6.77 -19.72 -24.27
CA GLU A 77 5.33 -19.77 -24.52
C GLU A 77 4.59 -20.52 -23.40
N LYS A 78 5.21 -21.57 -22.85
CA LYS A 78 4.65 -22.32 -21.73
C LYS A 78 4.66 -21.48 -20.45
N GLY A 79 5.74 -20.75 -20.19
CA GLY A 79 5.85 -19.85 -19.04
C GLY A 79 4.84 -18.69 -19.10
N LEU A 80 4.70 -18.07 -20.27
CA LEU A 80 3.70 -17.01 -20.50
C LEU A 80 2.27 -17.53 -20.31
N LYS A 81 1.95 -18.70 -20.88
CA LYS A 81 0.65 -19.34 -20.68
C LYS A 81 0.36 -19.62 -19.20
N PHE A 82 1.37 -20.05 -18.45
CA PHE A 82 1.22 -20.26 -17.00
C PHE A 82 0.86 -18.97 -16.26
N LEU A 83 1.54 -17.85 -16.56
CA LEU A 83 1.23 -16.55 -15.96
C LEU A 83 -0.19 -16.11 -16.31
N GLU A 84 -0.61 -16.26 -17.56
CA GLU A 84 -1.96 -15.94 -18.01
C GLU A 84 -3.02 -16.79 -17.27
N ASP A 85 -2.83 -18.12 -17.22
CA ASP A 85 -3.75 -19.05 -16.56
C ASP A 85 -3.82 -18.76 -15.05
N LYS A 86 -2.69 -18.41 -14.42
CA LYS A 86 -2.60 -18.01 -13.00
C LYS A 86 -3.37 -16.72 -12.75
N GLU A 87 -3.21 -15.71 -13.59
CA GLU A 87 -3.95 -14.44 -13.49
C GLU A 87 -5.46 -14.64 -13.75
N ALA A 88 -5.84 -15.50 -14.69
CA ALA A 88 -7.24 -15.87 -14.93
C ALA A 88 -7.86 -16.54 -13.69
N LYS A 89 -7.13 -17.47 -13.07
CA LYS A 89 -7.54 -18.12 -11.83
C LYS A 89 -7.64 -17.13 -10.67
N TYR A 90 -6.66 -16.24 -10.52
CA TYR A 90 -6.70 -15.16 -9.53
C TYR A 90 -7.97 -14.32 -9.69
N ARG A 91 -8.28 -13.84 -10.91
CA ARG A 91 -9.49 -13.05 -11.19
C ARG A 91 -10.78 -13.79 -10.85
N SER A 92 -10.84 -15.09 -11.14
CA SER A 92 -12.01 -15.91 -10.78
C SER A 92 -12.18 -16.02 -9.26
N LEU A 93 -11.11 -16.31 -8.53
CA LEU A 93 -11.15 -16.42 -7.07
C LEU A 93 -11.40 -15.07 -6.40
N ALA A 94 -10.86 -13.99 -6.97
CA ALA A 94 -10.97 -12.65 -6.45
C ALA A 94 -12.43 -12.21 -6.36
N LYS A 95 -13.23 -12.52 -7.39
CA LYS A 95 -14.67 -12.23 -7.42
C LYS A 95 -15.45 -12.87 -6.28
N GLU A 96 -14.99 -14.03 -5.80
CA GLU A 96 -15.70 -14.83 -4.79
C GLU A 96 -15.15 -14.64 -3.38
N ARG A 97 -13.86 -14.29 -3.25
CA ARG A 97 -13.11 -14.40 -1.99
C ARG A 97 -12.44 -13.13 -1.52
N LEU A 98 -12.30 -12.09 -2.35
CA LEU A 98 -11.71 -10.84 -1.86
C LEU A 98 -12.70 -10.12 -0.97
N GLU A 99 -12.26 -9.86 0.26
CA GLU A 99 -12.96 -9.04 1.22
C GLU A 99 -12.27 -7.68 1.33
N PRO A 100 -13.05 -6.58 1.38
CA PRO A 100 -12.49 -5.27 1.71
C PRO A 100 -11.83 -5.28 3.09
N VAL A 101 -10.72 -4.54 3.24
CA VAL A 101 -10.14 -4.35 4.57
C VAL A 101 -11.17 -3.73 5.50
N LYS A 102 -11.25 -4.27 6.73
CA LYS A 102 -12.24 -3.88 7.72
C LYS A 102 -12.26 -2.36 7.93
N GLY A 103 -13.45 -1.77 7.83
CA GLY A 103 -13.66 -0.33 8.02
C GLY A 103 -13.43 0.55 6.77
N LEU A 104 -12.93 -0.01 5.64
CA LEU A 104 -12.60 0.77 4.44
C LEU A 104 -13.74 1.68 3.97
N ALA A 105 -14.99 1.17 3.99
CA ALA A 105 -16.16 1.93 3.57
C ALA A 105 -16.34 3.25 4.34
N LYS A 106 -16.02 3.26 5.64
CA LYS A 106 -16.14 4.46 6.50
C LYS A 106 -15.12 5.52 6.08
N VAL A 107 -13.88 5.11 5.79
CA VAL A 107 -12.83 6.04 5.33
C VAL A 107 -13.15 6.56 3.93
N VAL A 108 -13.59 5.69 3.01
CA VAL A 108 -14.03 6.09 1.67
C VAL A 108 -15.17 7.12 1.73
N GLN A 109 -16.05 7.00 2.72
CA GLN A 109 -17.11 7.97 2.97
C GLN A 109 -16.58 9.28 3.56
N TRP A 110 -15.70 9.23 4.57
CA TRP A 110 -15.05 10.43 5.12
C TRP A 110 -14.33 11.24 4.02
N VAL A 111 -13.64 10.56 3.10
CA VAL A 111 -12.99 11.22 1.95
C VAL A 111 -14.02 11.82 0.97
N LYS A 112 -15.22 11.22 0.80
CA LYS A 112 -16.32 11.81 0.00
C LYS A 112 -16.84 13.09 0.63
N ASP A 113 -17.09 13.04 1.94
CA ASP A 113 -17.75 14.13 2.66
C ASP A 113 -16.92 15.41 2.66
N HIS A 114 -15.58 15.28 2.58
CA HIS A 114 -14.64 16.39 2.46
C HIS A 114 -14.39 16.84 1.02
N GLY A 115 -14.89 16.11 0.01
CA GLY A 115 -14.69 16.45 -1.39
C GLY A 115 -13.28 16.19 -1.93
N TYR A 116 -12.44 15.42 -1.21
CA TYR A 116 -11.09 15.12 -1.69
C TYR A 116 -11.12 14.18 -2.91
N LYS A 117 -10.14 14.36 -3.80
CA LYS A 117 -9.89 13.44 -4.92
C LYS A 117 -9.37 12.10 -4.39
N ARG A 118 -9.60 11.01 -5.13
CA ARG A 118 -9.11 9.67 -4.77
C ARG A 118 -8.62 8.92 -5.98
N ALA A 119 -7.52 8.20 -5.79
CA ALA A 119 -7.01 7.26 -6.77
C ALA A 119 -6.47 6.01 -6.07
N ALA A 120 -6.48 4.89 -6.80
CA ALA A 120 -5.70 3.74 -6.40
C ALA A 120 -4.27 3.91 -6.92
N ASP A 121 -3.29 3.50 -6.12
CA ASP A 121 -1.87 3.52 -6.45
C ASP A 121 -1.27 2.11 -6.27
N SER A 122 -0.03 1.94 -6.69
CA SER A 122 0.76 0.73 -6.49
C SER A 122 1.81 0.94 -5.40
N ALA A 123 2.35 -0.16 -4.87
CA ALA A 123 3.41 -0.10 -3.87
C ALA A 123 4.65 0.75 -4.27
N SER A 124 4.96 0.88 -5.56
CA SER A 124 6.03 1.78 -6.04
C SER A 124 5.64 3.25 -5.89
N GLY A 125 4.38 3.60 -6.10
CA GLY A 125 3.84 4.95 -5.89
C GLY A 125 3.84 5.34 -4.41
N THR A 126 3.52 4.42 -3.50
CA THR A 126 3.64 4.65 -2.05
C THR A 126 5.06 5.03 -1.64
N ARG A 127 6.09 4.30 -2.12
CA ARG A 127 7.50 4.63 -1.84
C ARG A 127 7.89 6.00 -2.40
N ALA A 128 7.41 6.34 -3.59
CA ALA A 128 7.63 7.66 -4.16
C ALA A 128 6.97 8.77 -3.32
N GLY A 129 5.77 8.53 -2.78
CA GLY A 129 5.07 9.42 -1.87
C GLY A 129 5.88 9.74 -0.62
N VAL A 130 6.41 8.69 0.05
CA VAL A 130 7.30 8.87 1.21
C VAL A 130 8.53 9.69 0.82
N ALA A 131 9.20 9.35 -0.28
CA ALA A 131 10.38 10.07 -0.76
C ALA A 131 10.09 11.55 -1.10
N ALA A 132 8.87 11.84 -1.55
CA ALA A 132 8.39 13.20 -1.82
C ALA A 132 7.92 13.95 -0.56
N GLY A 133 7.96 13.32 0.62
CA GLY A 133 7.49 13.91 1.88
C GLY A 133 5.96 13.97 1.99
N ILE A 134 5.24 13.21 1.17
CA ILE A 134 3.79 13.06 1.27
C ILE A 134 3.51 12.12 2.46
N PRO A 135 2.63 12.50 3.40
CA PRO A 135 2.27 11.64 4.51
C PRO A 135 1.62 10.34 4.01
N VAL A 136 2.09 9.22 4.54
CA VAL A 136 1.59 7.89 4.19
C VAL A 136 1.03 7.21 5.44
N VAL A 137 -0.21 6.75 5.32
CA VAL A 137 -0.84 5.87 6.31
C VAL A 137 -0.68 4.43 5.82
N ALA A 138 0.08 3.63 6.55
CA ALA A 138 0.30 2.23 6.23
C ALA A 138 -0.71 1.34 6.94
N VAL A 139 -1.33 0.42 6.18
CA VAL A 139 -2.23 -0.60 6.71
C VAL A 139 -1.43 -1.89 6.96
N ALA A 140 -1.32 -2.30 8.22
CA ALA A 140 -0.51 -3.44 8.66
C ALA A 140 -1.26 -4.78 8.56
N THR A 141 -1.93 -5.02 7.43
CA THR A 141 -2.57 -6.30 7.09
C THR A 141 -1.54 -7.35 6.67
N ARG A 142 -0.53 -6.93 5.89
CA ARG A 142 0.46 -7.82 5.25
C ARG A 142 1.87 -7.71 5.82
N ASN A 143 2.27 -6.50 6.19
CA ASN A 143 3.65 -6.21 6.56
C ASN A 143 3.80 -6.07 8.08
N PRO A 144 4.89 -6.60 8.69
CA PRO A 144 5.22 -6.33 10.08
C PRO A 144 5.37 -4.82 10.32
N GLU A 145 4.90 -4.36 11.47
CA GLU A 145 4.95 -2.94 11.86
C GLU A 145 6.36 -2.34 11.75
N LYS A 146 7.38 -3.10 12.16
CA LYS A 146 8.78 -2.65 12.06
C LYS A 146 9.18 -2.34 10.61
N SER A 147 8.79 -3.18 9.64
CA SER A 147 9.11 -2.95 8.23
C SER A 147 8.44 -1.68 7.69
N LEU A 148 7.22 -1.39 8.15
CA LEU A 148 6.48 -0.19 7.77
C LEU A 148 7.10 1.08 8.39
N LEU A 149 7.60 0.99 9.63
CA LEU A 149 8.35 2.07 10.27
C LEU A 149 9.66 2.36 9.54
N ASP A 150 10.42 1.31 9.22
CA ASP A 150 11.68 1.42 8.48
C ASP A 150 11.46 2.03 7.07
N ALA A 151 10.28 1.80 6.47
CA ALA A 151 9.87 2.39 5.20
C ALA A 151 9.40 3.85 5.31
N GLY A 152 9.32 4.42 6.52
CA GLY A 152 8.96 5.83 6.73
C GLY A 152 7.47 6.11 6.84
N ALA A 153 6.64 5.12 7.19
CA ALA A 153 5.21 5.34 7.41
C ALA A 153 4.96 6.42 8.48
N THR A 154 4.03 7.35 8.19
CA THR A 154 3.67 8.45 9.12
C THR A 154 2.73 7.95 10.21
N LEU A 155 1.83 7.05 9.87
CA LEU A 155 0.91 6.38 10.80
C LEU A 155 0.76 4.92 10.37
N ILE A 156 0.78 4.01 11.35
CA ILE A 156 0.54 2.58 11.13
C ILE A 156 -0.75 2.19 11.83
N ILE A 157 -1.65 1.60 11.07
CA ILE A 157 -2.96 1.14 11.54
C ILE A 157 -3.13 -0.35 11.24
N LYS A 158 -3.81 -1.06 12.13
CA LYS A 158 -4.11 -2.49 11.90
C LYS A 158 -5.12 -2.68 10.77
N ASP A 159 -6.18 -1.88 10.81
CA ASP A 159 -7.28 -1.83 9.85
C ASP A 159 -7.91 -0.43 9.93
N TYR A 160 -8.94 -0.15 9.14
CA TYR A 160 -9.57 1.17 9.13
C TYR A 160 -10.54 1.40 10.30
N GLU A 161 -10.72 0.45 11.21
CA GLU A 161 -11.41 0.68 12.49
C GLU A 161 -10.45 1.02 13.63
N ASP A 162 -9.13 1.03 13.36
CA ASP A 162 -8.13 1.41 14.35
C ASP A 162 -8.40 2.84 14.87
N PRO A 163 -8.61 3.03 16.19
CA PRO A 163 -8.90 4.34 16.77
C PRO A 163 -7.82 5.38 16.48
N LYS A 164 -6.57 4.95 16.27
CA LYS A 164 -5.47 5.87 15.92
C LYS A 164 -5.74 6.59 14.60
N LEU A 165 -6.39 5.93 13.64
CA LEU A 165 -6.80 6.55 12.39
C LEU A 165 -7.80 7.66 12.67
N TRP A 166 -8.89 7.33 13.35
CA TRP A 166 -10.02 8.24 13.56
C TRP A 166 -9.62 9.47 14.36
N SER A 167 -8.79 9.31 15.40
CA SER A 167 -8.22 10.45 16.14
C SER A 167 -7.45 11.40 15.22
N ALA A 168 -6.67 10.87 14.26
CA ALA A 168 -5.90 11.69 13.33
C ALA A 168 -6.78 12.36 12.27
N LEU A 169 -7.85 11.69 11.80
CA LEU A 169 -8.83 12.29 10.89
C LEU A 169 -9.60 13.43 11.59
N GLU A 170 -10.00 13.24 12.85
CA GLU A 170 -10.64 14.31 13.63
C GLU A 170 -9.71 15.52 13.86
N GLU A 171 -8.39 15.31 13.95
CA GLU A 171 -7.42 16.42 13.98
C GLU A 171 -7.40 17.18 12.67
N ILE A 172 -7.42 16.49 11.53
CA ILE A 172 -7.53 17.10 10.20
C ILE A 172 -8.82 17.93 10.11
N ASP A 173 -9.96 17.40 10.52
CA ASP A 173 -11.25 18.10 10.49
C ASP A 173 -11.18 19.41 11.30
N ARG A 174 -10.49 19.39 12.45
CA ARG A 174 -10.29 20.59 13.28
C ARG A 174 -9.39 21.62 12.62
N GLU A 175 -8.29 21.22 12.01
CA GLU A 175 -7.38 22.16 11.32
C GLU A 175 -8.03 22.77 10.08
N GLU A 176 -8.79 22.00 9.30
CA GLU A 176 -9.57 22.52 8.18
C GLU A 176 -10.62 23.55 8.63
N ALA A 177 -11.32 23.27 9.73
CA ALA A 177 -12.30 24.19 10.28
C ALA A 177 -11.66 25.51 10.76
N LYS A 178 -10.41 25.47 11.24
CA LYS A 178 -9.65 26.69 11.61
C LYS A 178 -9.29 27.51 10.38
N LEU A 179 -8.81 26.89 9.31
CA LEU A 179 -8.49 27.59 8.05
C LEU A 179 -9.74 28.25 7.46
N LYS A 180 -10.85 27.52 7.35
CA LYS A 180 -12.13 28.07 6.85
C LYS A 180 -12.63 29.27 7.66
N LYS A 181 -12.34 29.34 8.96
CA LYS A 181 -12.67 30.49 9.83
C LYS A 181 -11.70 31.65 9.70
N ALA A 182 -10.44 31.40 9.36
CA ALA A 182 -9.46 32.45 9.13
C ALA A 182 -9.69 33.18 7.79
N ASP A 183 -10.27 32.47 6.82
CA ASP A 183 -10.62 32.99 5.50
C ASP A 183 -12.02 33.64 5.41
N ALA A 184 -12.79 33.64 6.51
CA ALA A 184 -14.16 34.17 6.60
C ALA A 184 -14.22 35.53 7.31
#